data_AF-A0A5N7MQR1-F1
#
_entry.id   AF-A0A5N7MQR1-F1
#
_cell.length_a   1.000
_cell.length_b   1.000
_cell.length_c   1.000
_cell.angle_alpha   90.00
_cell.angle_beta   90.00
_cell.angle_gamma   90.00
#
_symmetry.space_group_name_H-M   'P 1'
#
loop_
_entity.id
_entity.type
_entity.pdbx_description
1 polymer ?
#
loop_
_entity_poly.entity_id
_entity_poly.type
_entity_poly.pdbx_seq_one_letter_code
_entity_poly.pdbx_strand_id
1 'polypeptide(L)'
;MSQRDHITELEEDEFLAGPERYARYLEGNLDEDLLDLDDVFAKTPSEILRDYPVTQRDLFLERPSLLVPSYSFAETHSGTVLLNPRGKIAGVYLGCDVSLCLTSQGYGLGAELIAERALRDDSLPTWDLDRPAYTFAGAAAHRAAWRLLQDQVFVARKTGPATTMADVGGIGMPCRQLFTSADRSNSRQGSN
;
A
#
# COMPACT_ATOMS: atom_id res chain seq x y z
N MET A 1 18.72 -12.43 -14.73
CA MET A 1 18.12 -11.25 -14.07
C MET A 1 17.24 -11.77 -12.96
N SER A 2 17.38 -11.20 -11.77
CA SER A 2 16.43 -11.47 -10.69
C SER A 2 15.10 -10.87 -11.12
N GLN A 3 13.95 -11.51 -10.88
CA GLN A 3 12.64 -10.98 -11.29
C GLN A 3 12.47 -9.50 -10.88
N ARG A 4 12.94 -9.14 -9.69
CA ARG A 4 12.88 -7.79 -9.11
C ARG A 4 13.60 -6.68 -9.89
N ASP A 5 14.50 -6.99 -10.80
CA ASP A 5 15.21 -5.97 -11.57
C ASP A 5 14.25 -5.29 -12.56
N HIS A 6 13.20 -6.01 -13.01
CA HIS A 6 12.32 -5.56 -14.09
C HIS A 6 11.56 -4.27 -13.74
N ILE A 7 10.89 -4.21 -12.58
CA ILE A 7 10.04 -3.06 -12.25
C ILE A 7 10.82 -1.75 -12.05
N THR A 8 12.12 -1.84 -11.75
CA THR A 8 12.99 -0.66 -11.59
C THR A 8 13.51 -0.12 -12.93
N GLU A 9 13.43 -0.92 -13.99
CA GLU A 9 13.90 -0.55 -15.33
C GLU A 9 12.79 0.08 -16.21
N LEU A 10 11.53 0.00 -15.78
CA LEU A 10 10.38 0.51 -16.52
C LEU A 10 10.41 2.04 -16.66
N GLU A 11 9.96 2.54 -17.81
CA GLU A 11 9.67 3.97 -17.98
C GLU A 11 8.43 4.40 -17.16
N GLU A 12 8.27 5.71 -16.91
CA GLU A 12 7.14 6.20 -16.09
C GLU A 12 5.78 5.78 -16.69
N ASP A 13 5.61 5.96 -18.01
CA ASP A 13 4.38 5.60 -18.73
C ASP A 13 4.18 4.07 -18.79
N GLU A 14 5.26 3.31 -18.92
CA GLU A 14 5.24 1.85 -18.86
C GLU A 14 4.80 1.33 -17.49
N PHE A 15 5.31 1.94 -16.41
CA PHE A 15 4.92 1.62 -15.04
C PHE A 15 3.44 1.94 -14.77
N LEU A 16 2.90 3.01 -15.35
CA LEU A 16 1.50 3.40 -15.18
C LEU A 16 0.54 2.52 -15.99
N ALA A 17 0.92 2.19 -17.23
CA ALA A 17 0.03 1.50 -18.17
C ALA A 17 0.17 -0.03 -18.14
N GLY A 18 1.31 -0.52 -17.67
CA GLY A 18 1.74 -1.90 -17.83
C GLY A 18 2.60 -2.08 -19.10
N PRO A 19 3.65 -2.91 -19.06
CA PRO A 19 4.58 -3.11 -20.18
C PRO A 19 3.89 -3.50 -21.50
N GLU A 20 2.92 -4.41 -21.44
CA GLU A 20 2.23 -4.91 -22.62
C GLU A 20 1.40 -3.81 -23.31
N ARG A 21 0.64 -3.04 -22.53
CA ARG A 21 -0.18 -1.94 -23.06
C ARG A 21 0.71 -0.83 -23.61
N TYR A 22 1.80 -0.49 -22.92
CA TYR A 22 2.76 0.51 -23.38
C TYR A 22 3.43 0.11 -24.71
N ALA A 23 3.84 -1.16 -24.85
CA ALA A 23 4.39 -1.67 -26.09
C ALA A 23 3.40 -1.53 -27.26
N ARG A 24 2.14 -1.92 -27.06
CA ARG A 24 1.07 -1.74 -28.07
C ARG A 24 0.86 -0.27 -28.44
N TYR A 25 1.03 0.66 -27.50
CA TYR A 25 0.89 2.09 -27.74
C TYR A 25 2.02 2.61 -28.65
N LEU A 26 3.26 2.20 -28.39
CA LEU A 26 4.42 2.55 -29.23
C LEU A 26 4.32 1.99 -30.65
N GLU A 27 3.71 0.81 -30.80
CA GLU A 27 3.46 0.19 -32.12
C GLU A 27 2.30 0.83 -32.90
N GLY A 28 1.55 1.75 -32.29
CA GLY A 28 0.34 2.33 -32.89
C GLY A 28 -0.85 1.35 -32.93
N ASN A 29 -0.80 0.29 -32.11
CA ASN A 29 -1.84 -0.75 -31.97
C ASN A 29 -2.87 -0.42 -30.86
N LEU A 30 -2.87 0.83 -30.38
CA LEU A 30 -3.86 1.41 -29.48
C LEU A 30 -4.47 2.64 -30.15
N ASP A 31 -5.79 2.61 -30.32
CA ASP A 31 -6.61 3.69 -30.86
C ASP A 31 -7.18 4.61 -29.77
N GLU A 32 -6.75 4.41 -28.52
CA GLU A 32 -7.18 5.15 -27.34
C GLU A 32 -5.98 5.65 -26.52
N ASP A 33 -6.26 6.54 -25.57
CA ASP A 33 -5.25 7.06 -24.65
C ASP A 33 -4.63 5.94 -23.81
N LEU A 34 -3.35 6.10 -23.49
CA LEU A 34 -2.59 5.10 -22.73
C LEU A 34 -3.20 4.86 -21.34
N LEU A 35 -3.69 5.92 -20.70
CA LEU A 35 -4.28 5.92 -19.35
C LEU A 35 -5.63 6.64 -19.37
N ASP A 36 -6.57 6.19 -18.55
CA ASP A 36 -7.79 6.94 -18.27
C ASP A 36 -7.64 7.72 -16.97
N LEU A 37 -7.82 9.04 -17.01
CA LEU A 37 -7.68 9.91 -15.83
C LEU A 37 -9.01 10.59 -15.50
N ASP A 38 -9.69 10.08 -14.47
CA ASP A 38 -10.97 10.60 -13.99
C ASP A 38 -11.15 10.35 -12.48
N ASP A 39 -11.65 11.36 -11.76
CA ASP A 39 -11.93 11.27 -10.33
C ASP A 39 -13.22 10.49 -10.01
N VAL A 40 -14.00 10.09 -11.02
CA VAL A 40 -15.24 9.28 -10.85
C VAL A 40 -15.00 7.96 -10.12
N PHE A 41 -13.75 7.46 -10.09
CA PHE A 41 -13.37 6.19 -9.46
C PHE A 41 -12.85 6.33 -8.02
N ALA A 42 -12.97 7.50 -7.41
CA ALA A 42 -12.46 7.73 -6.06
C ALA A 42 -13.26 6.95 -4.99
N LYS A 43 -12.68 5.85 -4.49
CA LYS A 43 -13.18 5.14 -3.30
C LYS A 43 -12.46 5.60 -2.02
N THR A 44 -13.18 5.64 -0.91
CA THR A 44 -12.63 5.77 0.44
C THR A 44 -12.08 4.43 0.93
N PRO A 45 -11.16 4.42 1.92
CA PRO A 45 -10.67 3.16 2.50
C PRO A 45 -11.80 2.27 3.05
N SER A 46 -12.86 2.87 3.61
CA SER A 46 -14.01 2.13 4.13
C SER A 46 -14.91 1.53 3.06
N GLU A 47 -14.89 2.05 1.84
CA GLU A 47 -15.57 1.42 0.68
C GLU A 47 -14.76 0.23 0.18
N ILE A 48 -13.45 0.41 0.00
CA ILE A 48 -12.56 -0.67 -0.45
C ILE A 48 -12.58 -1.84 0.54
N LEU A 49 -12.55 -1.58 1.86
CA LEU A 49 -12.60 -2.63 2.88
C LEU A 49 -13.95 -3.37 2.96
N ARG A 50 -15.03 -2.82 2.36
CA ARG A 50 -16.29 -3.57 2.21
C ARG A 50 -16.19 -4.59 1.08
N ASP A 51 -15.51 -4.24 -0.01
CA ASP A 51 -15.27 -5.12 -1.15
C ASP A 51 -14.19 -6.18 -0.83
N TYR A 52 -13.21 -5.79 -0.01
CA TYR A 52 -12.09 -6.64 0.42
C TYR A 52 -11.99 -6.63 1.96
N PRO A 53 -12.79 -7.45 2.66
CA PRO A 53 -12.75 -7.51 4.12
C PRO A 53 -11.38 -7.95 4.64
N VAL A 54 -10.71 -7.04 5.36
CA VAL A 54 -9.42 -7.29 6.01
C VAL A 54 -9.54 -7.03 7.50
N THR A 55 -9.10 -8.00 8.30
CA THR A 55 -8.98 -7.88 9.76
C THR A 55 -7.51 -7.93 10.18
N GLN A 56 -7.25 -7.62 11.45
CA GLN A 56 -5.89 -7.69 12.02
C GLN A 56 -5.28 -9.10 11.96
N ARG A 57 -6.10 -10.15 11.88
CA ARG A 57 -5.61 -11.54 11.78
C ARG A 57 -5.12 -11.91 10.39
N ASP A 58 -5.50 -11.11 9.39
CA ASP A 58 -5.15 -11.33 7.99
C ASP A 58 -3.85 -10.60 7.62
N LEU A 59 -3.24 -9.88 8.57
CA LEU A 59 -2.04 -9.10 8.39
C LEU A 59 -0.80 -9.94 8.64
N PHE A 60 0.17 -9.87 7.73
CA PHE A 60 1.47 -10.51 7.88
C PHE A 60 2.58 -9.65 7.28
N LEU A 61 3.84 -9.99 7.60
CA LEU A 61 5.04 -9.32 7.08
C LEU A 61 5.02 -7.79 7.23
N GLU A 62 4.88 -7.33 8.47
CA GLU A 62 4.92 -5.89 8.76
C GLU A 62 6.28 -5.26 8.48
N ARG A 63 6.29 -4.14 7.74
CA ARG A 63 7.49 -3.36 7.43
C ARG A 63 7.26 -1.89 7.77
N PRO A 64 8.21 -1.20 8.42
CA PRO A 64 8.06 0.22 8.72
C PRO A 64 8.08 1.07 7.44
N SER A 65 7.36 2.20 7.49
CA SER A 65 7.54 3.24 6.48
C SER A 65 8.91 3.89 6.61
N LEU A 66 9.56 4.09 5.47
CA LEU A 66 10.83 4.82 5.36
C LEU A 66 10.59 6.33 5.34
N LEU A 67 9.40 6.78 4.92
CA LEU A 67 9.03 8.20 4.86
C LEU A 67 8.50 8.71 6.21
N VAL A 68 7.65 7.92 6.88
CA VAL A 68 7.07 8.27 8.18
C VAL A 68 7.22 7.07 9.14
N PRO A 69 8.33 6.99 9.92
CA PRO A 69 8.69 5.80 10.70
C PRO A 69 7.66 5.31 11.73
N SER A 70 6.67 6.14 12.10
CA SER A 70 5.59 5.77 13.01
C SER A 70 4.45 4.99 12.33
N TYR A 71 4.49 4.88 11.00
CA TYR A 71 3.58 4.05 10.19
C TYR A 71 4.27 2.76 9.78
N SER A 72 3.48 1.73 9.51
CA SER A 72 3.94 0.46 8.94
C SER A 72 3.03 0.02 7.80
N PHE A 73 3.57 -0.80 6.91
CA PHE A 73 2.84 -1.54 5.90
C PHE A 73 2.69 -2.97 6.36
N ALA A 74 1.55 -3.59 6.09
CA ALA A 74 1.32 -5.00 6.32
C ALA A 74 0.75 -5.63 5.05
N GLU A 75 1.14 -6.86 4.80
CA GLU A 75 0.63 -7.65 3.69
C GLU A 75 -0.67 -8.37 4.09
N THR A 76 -1.51 -8.57 3.09
CA THR A 76 -2.70 -9.42 3.16
C THR A 76 -2.73 -10.34 1.94
N HIS A 77 -3.71 -11.25 1.89
CA HIS A 77 -3.96 -12.04 0.69
C HIS A 77 -4.48 -11.21 -0.50
N SER A 78 -5.11 -10.06 -0.25
CA SER A 78 -5.73 -9.23 -1.30
C SER A 78 -4.87 -8.03 -1.72
N GLY A 79 -3.75 -7.78 -1.03
CA GLY A 79 -2.87 -6.64 -1.32
C GLY A 79 -2.11 -6.16 -0.08
N THR A 80 -1.90 -4.85 0.02
CA THR A 80 -1.10 -4.21 1.08
C THR A 80 -1.95 -3.19 1.82
N VAL A 81 -1.79 -3.13 3.15
CA VAL A 81 -2.43 -2.11 4.00
C VAL A 81 -1.39 -1.23 4.67
N LEU A 82 -1.74 0.03 4.91
CA LEU A 82 -0.99 0.99 5.71
C LEU A 82 -1.60 1.05 7.11
N LEU A 83 -0.80 0.85 8.14
CA LEU A 83 -1.15 0.98 9.55
C LEU A 83 -0.60 2.28 10.12
N ASN A 84 -1.44 3.00 10.87
CA ASN A 84 -1.04 4.19 11.59
C ASN A 84 -0.34 3.84 12.92
N PRO A 85 0.16 4.83 13.68
CA PRO A 85 0.86 4.59 14.95
C PRO A 85 0.02 3.92 16.04
N ARG A 86 -1.30 3.82 15.85
CA ARG A 86 -2.23 3.13 16.76
C ARG A 86 -2.57 1.72 16.28
N GLY A 87 -1.88 1.21 15.25
CA GLY A 87 -2.14 -0.09 14.62
C GLY A 87 -3.46 -0.15 13.87
N LYS A 88 -4.07 0.99 13.51
CA LYS A 88 -5.33 1.03 12.73
C LYS A 88 -5.02 1.23 11.26
N ILE A 89 -5.82 0.63 10.39
CA ILE A 89 -5.73 0.82 8.95
C ILE A 89 -5.96 2.30 8.62
N ALA A 90 -4.96 2.91 7.99
CA ALA A 90 -4.96 4.28 7.52
C ALA A 90 -4.90 4.38 5.99
N GLY A 91 -4.72 3.27 5.30
CA GLY A 91 -4.72 3.20 3.84
C GLY A 91 -4.70 1.76 3.36
N VAL A 92 -5.11 1.56 2.12
CA VAL A 92 -5.24 0.24 1.50
C VAL A 92 -4.85 0.33 0.03
N TYR A 93 -4.20 -0.73 -0.48
CA TYR A 93 -4.07 -1.03 -1.89
C TYR A 93 -4.47 -2.50 -2.06
N LEU A 94 -5.74 -2.74 -2.38
CA LEU A 94 -6.36 -4.07 -2.45
C LEU A 94 -7.02 -4.24 -3.82
N GLY A 95 -6.71 -5.33 -4.53
CA GLY A 95 -7.06 -5.41 -5.95
C GLY A 95 -6.46 -4.23 -6.73
N CYS A 96 -7.26 -3.58 -7.58
CA CYS A 96 -6.88 -2.36 -8.29
C CYS A 96 -7.21 -1.06 -7.52
N ASP A 97 -7.82 -1.15 -6.33
CA ASP A 97 -8.25 0.00 -5.56
C ASP A 97 -7.17 0.47 -4.57
N VAL A 98 -6.81 1.75 -4.61
CA VAL A 98 -5.89 2.38 -3.66
C VAL A 98 -6.50 3.62 -3.01
N SER A 99 -6.39 3.73 -1.68
CA SER A 99 -6.89 4.91 -0.95
C SER A 99 -6.23 5.09 0.41
N LEU A 100 -6.16 6.34 0.87
CA LEU A 100 -5.67 6.72 2.20
C LEU A 100 -6.73 7.52 2.97
N CYS A 101 -6.77 7.32 4.29
CA CYS A 101 -7.49 8.20 5.20
C CYS A 101 -6.94 9.62 5.10
N LEU A 102 -7.82 10.62 5.15
CA LEU A 102 -7.47 12.05 5.01
C LEU A 102 -6.33 12.48 5.94
N THR A 103 -6.32 11.99 7.18
CA THR A 103 -5.28 12.30 8.18
C THR A 103 -3.89 11.78 7.85
N SER A 104 -3.77 10.91 6.85
CA SER A 104 -2.52 10.25 6.43
C SER A 104 -2.11 10.66 5.02
N GLN A 105 -2.83 11.58 4.38
CA GLN A 105 -2.47 12.15 3.08
C GLN A 105 -1.39 13.23 3.23
N GLY A 106 -0.70 13.55 2.13
CA GLY A 106 0.32 14.60 2.08
C GLY A 106 1.72 14.21 2.58
N TYR A 107 1.89 12.99 3.11
CA TYR A 107 3.18 12.50 3.63
C TYR A 107 3.97 11.61 2.65
N GLY A 108 3.50 11.46 1.41
CA GLY A 108 4.08 10.51 0.45
C GLY A 108 3.74 9.03 0.70
N LEU A 109 2.97 8.73 1.75
CA LEU A 109 2.59 7.37 2.15
C LEU A 109 1.84 6.59 1.05
N GLY A 110 1.11 7.28 0.17
CA GLY A 110 0.39 6.64 -0.93
C GLY A 110 1.35 6.12 -2.00
N ALA A 111 2.37 6.90 -2.34
CA ALA A 111 3.43 6.50 -3.25
C ALA A 111 4.22 5.32 -2.67
N GLU A 112 4.56 5.39 -1.38
CA GLU A 112 5.26 4.30 -0.71
C GLU A 112 4.42 3.02 -0.64
N LEU A 113 3.11 3.12 -0.39
CA LEU A 113 2.18 1.98 -0.42
C LEU A 113 2.14 1.30 -1.80
N ILE A 114 2.15 2.08 -2.88
CA ILE A 114 2.20 1.57 -4.26
C ILE A 114 3.56 0.92 -4.54
N ALA A 115 4.66 1.55 -4.13
CA ALA A 115 6.00 0.99 -4.30
C ALA A 115 6.18 -0.33 -3.52
N GLU A 116 5.59 -0.43 -2.31
CA GLU A 116 5.54 -1.66 -1.52
C GLU A 116 4.83 -2.80 -2.26
N ARG A 117 3.69 -2.51 -2.90
CA ARG A 117 2.95 -3.48 -3.73
C ARG A 117 3.79 -3.90 -4.94
N ALA A 118 4.31 -2.93 -5.69
CA ALA A 118 5.16 -3.13 -6.86
C ALA A 118 6.38 -4.03 -6.56
N LEU A 119 7.17 -3.72 -5.52
CA LEU A 119 8.36 -4.49 -5.16
C LEU A 119 8.06 -5.92 -4.70
N ARG A 120 6.84 -6.16 -4.20
CA ARG A 120 6.41 -7.47 -3.71
C ARG A 120 6.02 -8.37 -4.86
N ASP A 121 5.14 -7.88 -5.72
CA ASP A 121 4.50 -8.69 -6.75
C ASP A 121 5.19 -8.55 -8.11
N ASP A 122 6.22 -7.70 -8.20
CA ASP A 122 6.92 -7.34 -9.45
C ASP A 122 5.94 -6.89 -10.55
N SER A 123 4.81 -6.35 -10.11
CA SER A 123 3.67 -5.98 -10.95
C SER A 123 2.72 -5.05 -10.19
N LEU A 124 1.83 -4.40 -10.94
CA LEU A 124 0.70 -3.66 -10.38
C LEU A 124 -0.61 -4.28 -10.84
N PRO A 125 -1.62 -4.39 -9.96
CA PRO A 125 -2.95 -4.89 -10.33
C PRO A 125 -3.66 -4.09 -11.42
N THR A 126 -3.24 -2.84 -11.67
CA THR A 126 -3.78 -2.01 -12.74
C THR A 126 -3.31 -2.44 -14.13
N TRP A 127 -2.22 -3.20 -14.24
CA TRP A 127 -1.71 -3.70 -15.53
C TRP A 127 -2.59 -4.78 -16.13
N ASP A 128 -3.37 -5.48 -15.30
CA ASP A 128 -4.31 -6.52 -15.73
C ASP A 128 -5.64 -5.94 -16.23
N LEU A 129 -5.82 -4.62 -16.17
CA LEU A 129 -7.02 -3.96 -16.68
C LEU A 129 -6.87 -3.68 -18.17
N ASP A 130 -7.93 -3.95 -18.94
CA ASP A 130 -7.98 -3.60 -20.37
C ASP A 130 -7.59 -2.13 -20.59
N ARG A 131 -8.07 -1.25 -19.70
CA ARG A 131 -7.74 0.17 -19.66
C ARG A 131 -7.47 0.61 -18.21
N PRO A 132 -6.20 0.84 -17.84
CA PRO A 132 -5.84 1.36 -16.53
C PRO A 132 -6.47 2.73 -16.29
N ALA A 133 -7.31 2.83 -15.26
CA ALA A 133 -8.00 4.04 -14.88
C ALA A 133 -7.53 4.54 -13.51
N TYR A 134 -7.29 5.84 -13.42
CA TYR A 134 -6.81 6.48 -12.20
C TYR A 134 -7.59 7.77 -11.94
N THR A 135 -7.78 8.07 -10.65
CA THR A 135 -8.04 9.45 -10.24
C THR A 135 -6.78 10.29 -10.47
N PHE A 136 -6.90 11.62 -10.52
CA PHE A 136 -5.71 12.48 -10.67
C PHE A 136 -4.74 12.28 -9.49
N ALA A 137 -5.28 12.14 -8.28
CA ALA A 137 -4.50 11.83 -7.08
C ALA A 137 -3.85 10.43 -7.16
N GLY A 138 -4.57 9.44 -7.68
CA GLY A 138 -4.07 8.08 -7.87
C GLY A 138 -2.90 8.02 -8.86
N ALA A 139 -3.03 8.70 -10.00
CA ALA A 139 -1.97 8.79 -11.00
C ALA A 139 -0.75 9.54 -10.46
N ALA A 140 -0.96 10.65 -9.72
CA ALA A 140 0.12 11.37 -9.07
C ALA A 140 0.87 10.49 -8.04
N ALA A 141 0.14 9.68 -7.26
CA ALA A 141 0.74 8.75 -6.31
C ALA A 141 1.55 7.64 -7.02
N HIS A 142 1.05 7.09 -8.13
CA HIS A 142 1.78 6.08 -8.90
C HIS A 142 3.06 6.65 -9.54
N ARG A 143 3.01 7.85 -10.12
CA ARG A 143 4.21 8.54 -10.63
C ARG A 143 5.25 8.77 -9.53
N ALA A 144 4.79 9.19 -8.35
CA ALA A 144 5.68 9.33 -7.20
C ALA A 144 6.24 7.98 -6.75
N ALA A 145 5.46 6.89 -6.82
CA ALA A 145 5.93 5.55 -6.53
C ALA A 145 7.01 5.09 -7.52
N TRP A 146 6.81 5.31 -8.83
CA TRP A 146 7.83 5.06 -9.85
C TRP A 146 9.15 5.76 -9.50
N ARG A 147 9.11 7.05 -9.12
CA ARG A 147 10.31 7.78 -8.69
C ARG A 147 10.99 7.19 -7.45
N LEU A 148 10.22 6.67 -6.49
CA LEU A 148 10.79 5.96 -5.34
C LEU A 148 11.49 4.67 -5.77
N LEU A 149 10.96 3.96 -6.76
CA LEU A 149 11.55 2.73 -7.29
C LEU A 149 12.83 2.99 -8.12
N GLN A 150 13.01 4.21 -8.64
CA GLN A 150 14.26 4.65 -9.25
C GLN A 150 15.38 4.92 -8.22
N ASP A 151 15.04 5.12 -6.94
CA ASP A 151 16.02 5.31 -5.87
C ASP A 151 16.51 3.95 -5.35
N GLN A 152 17.71 3.57 -5.78
CA GLN A 152 18.37 2.31 -5.39
C GLN A 152 18.57 2.17 -3.87
N VAL A 153 18.71 3.29 -3.13
CA VAL A 153 18.83 3.25 -1.66
C VAL A 153 17.47 2.92 -1.05
N PHE A 154 16.39 3.51 -1.57
CA PHE A 154 15.02 3.16 -1.14
C PHE A 154 14.74 1.68 -1.39
N VAL A 155 14.99 1.19 -2.62
CA VAL A 155 14.77 -0.21 -3.00
C VAL A 155 15.59 -1.15 -2.12
N ALA A 156 16.89 -0.89 -1.93
CA ALA A 156 17.76 -1.70 -1.08
C ALA A 156 17.25 -1.77 0.38
N ARG A 157 16.75 -0.65 0.93
CA ARG A 157 16.19 -0.62 2.29
C ARG A 157 14.86 -1.36 2.41
N LYS A 158 14.03 -1.36 1.36
CA LYS A 158 12.74 -2.07 1.34
C LYS A 158 12.85 -3.58 1.08
N THR A 159 13.85 -3.98 0.30
CA THR A 159 14.07 -5.38 -0.11
C THR A 159 15.13 -6.10 0.69
N GLY A 160 15.94 -5.35 1.46
CA GLY A 160 16.93 -5.92 2.37
C GLY A 160 16.30 -6.83 3.42
N PRO A 161 17.10 -7.68 4.09
CA PRO A 161 16.61 -8.52 5.17
C PRO A 161 15.90 -7.64 6.19
N ALA A 162 14.67 -8.04 6.58
CA ALA A 162 13.92 -7.34 7.59
C ALA A 162 14.85 -7.15 8.79
N THR A 163 15.21 -5.91 9.10
CA THR A 163 16.03 -5.62 10.27
C THR A 163 15.18 -6.02 11.46
N THR A 164 15.49 -7.17 12.04
CA THR A 164 14.74 -7.71 13.17
C THR A 164 14.75 -6.63 14.25
N MET A 165 13.60 -6.32 14.85
CA MET A 165 13.57 -5.33 15.94
C MET A 165 14.50 -5.71 17.12
N ALA A 166 14.94 -6.96 17.19
CA ALA A 166 15.97 -7.43 18.11
C ALA A 166 17.37 -6.82 17.85
N ASP A 167 17.68 -6.43 16.61
CA ASP A 167 18.97 -5.83 16.23
C ASP A 167 19.03 -4.33 16.53
N VAL A 168 17.87 -3.68 16.75
CA VAL A 168 17.79 -2.30 17.27
C VAL A 168 17.92 -2.34 18.80
N GLY A 169 19.02 -2.92 19.28
CA GLY A 169 19.33 -2.97 20.69
C GLY A 169 19.46 -1.57 21.28
N GLY A 170 18.65 -1.26 22.30
CA GLY A 170 19.14 -0.43 23.40
C GLY A 170 18.35 0.80 23.84
N ILE A 171 17.16 1.11 23.33
CA ILE A 171 16.29 2.10 23.99
C ILE A 171 14.94 1.46 24.27
N GLY A 172 14.81 0.88 25.46
CA GLY A 172 13.61 0.21 25.93
C GLY A 172 12.40 1.13 25.88
N MET A 173 11.58 0.98 24.84
CA MET A 173 10.17 1.33 24.90
C MET A 173 9.41 0.05 25.28
N PRO A 174 8.79 -0.01 26.48
CA PRO A 174 7.98 -1.15 26.83
C PRO A 174 6.79 -1.20 25.88
N CYS A 175 6.81 -2.16 24.96
CA CYS A 175 5.66 -2.52 24.16
C CYS A 175 4.60 -3.05 25.13
N ARG A 176 3.68 -2.15 25.48
CA ARG A 176 2.62 -2.32 26.44
C ARG A 176 1.75 -3.48 25.95
N GLN A 177 1.90 -4.65 26.58
CA GLN A 177 0.80 -5.61 26.70
C GLN A 177 -0.31 -4.94 27.52
N LEU A 178 -1.14 -4.15 26.86
CA LEU A 178 -2.45 -3.75 27.37
C LEU A 178 -3.47 -4.26 26.38
N PHE A 179 -4.06 -5.41 26.69
CA PHE A 179 -5.51 -5.55 26.89
C PHE A 179 -5.82 -6.98 27.32
N THR A 180 -5.54 -7.28 28.59
CA THR A 180 -6.33 -8.25 29.35
C THR A 180 -6.79 -7.57 30.64
N SER A 181 -7.94 -6.91 30.58
CA SER A 181 -8.80 -6.69 31.75
C SER A 181 -10.22 -6.98 31.25
N ALA A 182 -10.76 -8.13 31.62
CA ALA A 182 -11.47 -8.37 32.87
C ALA A 182 -12.86 -7.73 32.85
N ASP A 183 -13.83 -8.58 32.55
CA ASP A 183 -14.95 -8.87 33.45
C ASP A 183 -15.47 -7.69 34.28
N ARG A 184 -16.61 -7.14 33.85
CA ARG A 184 -17.56 -6.47 34.74
C ARG A 184 -18.97 -6.93 34.38
N SER A 185 -19.32 -8.08 34.93
CA SER A 185 -20.67 -8.35 35.42
C SER A 185 -21.19 -7.13 36.19
N ASN A 186 -22.30 -6.54 35.75
CA ASN A 186 -23.07 -5.64 36.59
C ASN A 186 -24.53 -6.09 36.55
N SER A 187 -24.84 -6.98 37.49
CA SER A 187 -26.18 -7.30 37.94
C SER A 187 -26.83 -6.04 38.54
N ARG A 188 -27.91 -5.57 37.92
CA ARG A 188 -28.90 -4.73 38.60
C ARG A 188 -30.19 -5.52 38.75
N GLN A 189 -30.29 -6.18 39.90
CA GLN A 189 -31.59 -6.39 40.55
C GLN A 189 -32.02 -5.03 41.12
N GLY A 190 -33.24 -4.64 40.81
CA GLY A 190 -33.91 -3.48 41.40
C GLY A 190 -35.39 -3.79 41.45
N SER A 191 -35.80 -4.45 42.53
CA SER A 191 -37.18 -4.63 42.94
C SER A 191 -37.72 -3.32 43.50
N ASN A 192 -38.91 -2.92 43.06
CA ASN A 192 -39.98 -2.33 43.86
C ASN A 192 -41.30 -2.45 43.09
#